data_AF-A0A7W9GVA3-F1
#
_entry.id   AF-A0A7W9GVA3-F1
#
_cell.length_a   1.000
_cell.length_b   1.000
_cell.length_c   1.000
_cell.angle_alpha   90.00
_cell.angle_beta   90.00
_cell.angle_gamma   90.00
#
_symmetry.space_group_name_H-M   'P 1'
#
loop_
_entity.id
_entity.type
_entity.pdbx_description
1 polymer ?
#
loop_
_entity_poly.entity_id
_entity_poly.type
_entity_poly.pdbx_seq_one_letter_code
_entity_poly.pdbx_strand_id
1 'polypeptide(L)' 'MEILACLGEGLSNAGIGARLYLAEATVKGYVSRVLEKLGCSNRTQAGLIAHDAGLAAGGG' A
#
# COMPACT_ATOMS: atom_id res chain seq x y z
N MET A 1 2.70 1.78 -8.79
CA MET A 1 1.96 2.58 -7.78
C MET A 1 0.83 1.76 -7.14
N GLU A 2 0.53 0.56 -7.64
CA GLU A 2 -0.62 -0.23 -7.13
C GLU A 2 -0.54 -0.61 -5.65
N ILE A 3 0.64 -0.93 -5.11
CA ILE A 3 0.73 -1.30 -3.67
C ILE A 3 0.37 -0.12 -2.77
N LEU A 4 0.79 1.10 -3.12
CA LEU A 4 0.45 2.29 -2.36
C LEU A 4 -1.05 2.60 -2.43
N ALA A 5 -1.67 2.46 -3.61
CA ALA A 5 -3.11 2.60 -3.78
C ALA A 5 -3.88 1.57 -2.93
N CYS A 6 -3.46 0.29 -2.97
CA CYS A 6 -4.08 -0.75 -2.18
C CYS A 6 -3.89 -0.55 -0.66
N LEU A 7 -2.75 0.00 -0.25
CA LEU A 7 -2.52 0.42 1.14
C LEU A 7 -3.47 1.55 1.55
N GLY A 8 -3.71 2.51 0.65
CA GLY A 8 -4.71 3.58 0.81
C GLY A 8 -6.15 3.06 0.90
N GLU A 9 -6.48 1.99 0.18
CA GLU A 9 -7.77 1.27 0.30
C GLU A 9 -7.86 0.43 1.60
N GLY A 10 -6.79 0.32 2.39
CA GLY A 10 -6.77 -0.47 3.63
C GLY A 10 -6.58 -1.98 3.43
N LEU A 11 -6.24 -2.44 2.23
CA LEU A 11 -6.08 -3.87 1.92
C LEU A 11 -4.91 -4.51 2.69
N SER A 12 -5.13 -5.68 3.28
CA SER A 12 -4.07 -6.51 3.89
C SER A 12 -3.05 -6.99 2.86
N ASN A 13 -1.82 -7.31 3.27
CA ASN A 13 -0.79 -7.83 2.35
C ASN A 13 -1.26 -9.06 1.55
N ALA A 14 -2.06 -9.93 2.17
CA ALA A 14 -2.70 -11.07 1.51
C ALA A 14 -3.71 -10.62 0.43
N GLY A 15 -4.53 -9.61 0.72
CA GLY A 15 -5.49 -9.04 -0.24
C GLY A 15 -4.82 -8.32 -1.39
N ILE A 16 -3.74 -7.57 -1.11
CA ILE A 16 -2.87 -6.97 -2.13
C ILE A 16 -2.26 -8.08 -3.01
N GLY A 17 -1.77 -9.15 -2.38
CA GLY A 17 -1.23 -10.32 -3.08
C GLY A 17 -2.25 -10.98 -3.98
N ALA A 18 -3.48 -11.18 -3.51
CA ALA A 18 -4.57 -11.72 -4.31
C ALA A 18 -4.91 -10.82 -5.51
N ARG A 19 -4.92 -9.50 -5.32
CA ARG A 19 -5.24 -8.52 -6.38
C ARG A 19 -4.13 -8.40 -7.42
N LEU A 20 -2.88 -8.48 -7.00
CA LEU A 20 -1.70 -8.35 -7.86
C LEU A 20 -1.12 -9.69 -8.33
N TYR A 21 -1.76 -10.81 -7.98
CA TYR A 21 -1.27 -12.17 -8.24
C TYR A 21 0.16 -12.41 -7.70
N LEU A 22 0.44 -11.87 -6.52
CA LEU A 22 1.72 -11.96 -5.83
C LEU A 22 1.59 -12.74 -4.51
N ALA A 23 2.67 -13.42 -4.12
CA ALA A 23 2.74 -14.01 -2.79
C ALA A 23 2.79 -12.92 -1.71
N GLU A 24 2.15 -13.17 -0.57
CA GLU A 24 2.12 -12.22 0.56
C GLU A 24 3.53 -11.81 1.01
N ALA A 25 4.48 -12.74 1.01
CA ALA A 25 5.88 -12.47 1.36
C ALA A 25 6.53 -11.45 0.41
N THR A 26 6.23 -11.55 -0.89
CA THR A 26 6.70 -10.59 -1.90
C THR A 26 6.07 -9.22 -1.68
N VAL A 27 4.77 -9.18 -1.36
CA VAL A 27 4.07 -7.93 -1.03
C VAL A 27 4.69 -7.27 0.21
N LYS A 28 5.00 -8.02 1.27
CA LYS A 28 5.69 -7.49 2.46
C LYS A 28 7.00 -6.79 2.09
N GLY A 29 7.80 -7.38 1.21
CA GLY A 29 9.04 -6.77 0.72
C GLY A 29 8.80 -5.46 -0.02
N TYR A 30 7.79 -5.41 -0.89
CA TYR A 30 7.43 -4.19 -1.60
C TYR A 30 6.86 -3.11 -0.67
N VAL A 31 5.99 -3.47 0.27
CA VAL A 31 5.46 -2.55 1.28
C VAL A 31 6.60 -1.94 2.07
N SER A 32 7.56 -2.75 2.54
CA SER A 32 8.73 -2.24 3.28
C SER A 32 9.51 -1.22 2.44
N ARG A 33 9.82 -1.52 1.17
CA ARG A 33 10.51 -0.58 0.28
C ARG A 33 9.72 0.69 -0.01
N VAL A 34 8.39 0.59 -0.12
CA VAL A 34 7.50 1.75 -0.29
C VAL A 34 7.51 2.62 0.96
N LEU A 35 7.41 2.01 2.14
CA LEU A 35 7.49 2.71 3.42
C LEU A 35 8.83 3.44 3.57
N GLU A 36 9.94 2.77 3.28
CA GLU A 36 11.28 3.39 3.30
C GLU A 36 11.39 4.54 2.31
N LYS A 37 10.91 4.38 1.07
CA LYS A 37 10.91 5.45 0.07
C LYS A 37 10.07 6.66 0.44
N LEU A 38 8.97 6.45 1.17
CA LEU A 38 8.08 7.51 1.63
C LEU A 38 8.47 8.05 3.01
N GLY A 39 9.51 7.50 3.65
CA GLY A 39 9.87 7.84 5.02
C GLY A 39 8.79 7.50 6.06
N CYS A 40 7.90 6.56 5.75
CA CYS A 40 6.83 6.13 6.63
C CYS A 40 7.30 4.99 7.53
N SER A 41 6.99 5.07 8.83
CA SER A 41 7.31 3.98 9.77
C SER A 41 6.22 2.92 9.81
N ASN A 42 5.01 3.23 9.33
CA ASN A 42 3.90 2.28 9.31
C ASN A 42 2.99 2.46 8.09
N ARG A 43 2.21 1.42 7.81
CA ARG A 43 1.25 1.38 6.71
C ARG A 43 0.12 2.42 6.82
N THR A 44 -0.21 2.87 8.03
CA THR A 44 -1.25 3.90 8.25
C THR A 44 -0.77 5.24 7.70
N GLN A 45 0.48 5.62 7.97
CA GLN A 45 1.09 6.82 7.39
C GLN A 45 1.13 6.73 5.86
N ALA A 46 1.55 5.60 5.30
CA ALA A 46 1.56 5.43 3.85
C ALA A 46 0.16 5.45 3.23
N GLY A 47 -0.85 4.92 3.91
CA GLY A 47 -2.25 5.03 3.49
C GLY A 47 -2.73 6.48 3.48
N LEU A 48 -2.32 7.28 4.47
CA LEU A 48 -2.61 8.71 4.53
C LEU A 48 -1.98 9.46 3.34
N ILE A 49 -0.72 9.17 3.03
CA ILE A 49 -0.03 9.75 1.87
C ILE A 49 -0.69 9.31 0.56
N ALA A 50 -1.11 8.05 0.45
CA ALA A 50 -1.83 7.56 -0.72
C ALA A 50 -3.18 8.29 -0.91
N HIS A 51 -3.87 8.59 0.20
CA HIS A 51 -5.11 9.34 0.19
C HIS A 51 -4.88 10.82 -0.17
N ASP A 52 -3.89 11.46 0.43
CA ASP A 52 -3.49 12.85 0.15
C ASP A 52 -3.02 13.05 -1.30
N ALA A 53 -2.31 12.06 -1.85
CA ALA A 53 -1.87 12.03 -3.24
C ALA A 53 -3.00 11.71 -4.25
N GLY A 54 -4.23 11.51 -3.80
CA GLY A 54 -5.37 11.15 -4.66
C GLY A 54 -5.24 9.77 -5.33
N LEU A 55 -4.36 8.91 -4.80
CA LEU A 55 -4.09 7.56 -5.32
C LEU A 55 -5.01 6.50 -4.72
N ALA A 56 -5.66 6.78 -3.59
CA ALA A 56 -6.68 5.91 -3.02
C ALA A 56 -7.97 6.03 -3.84
N ALA A 57 -8.34 4.96 -4.54
CA ALA A 57 -9.61 4.86 -5.26
C ALA A 57 -10.76 4.76 -4.24
N GLY A 58 -11.20 5.91 -3.73
CA GLY A 58 -12.25 5.98 -2.70
C GLY A 58 -12.07 7.21 -1.82
N GLY A 59 -12.20 8.39 -2.42
CA GLY A 59 -12.28 9.68 -1.73
C GLY A 59 -13.53 10.42 -2.15
N GLY A 60 -14.68 9.89 -1.72
CA GLY A 60 -16.04 10.42 -1.85
C GLY A 60 -16.97 9.58 -0.99
#